data_AF-A0A917Y1W4-F1
#
_entry.id   AF-A0A917Y1W4-F1
#
_cell.length_a   1.000
_cell.length_b   1.000
_cell.length_c   1.000
_cell.angle_alpha   90.00
_cell.angle_beta   90.00
_cell.angle_gamma   90.00
#
_symmetry.space_group_name_H-M   'P 1'
#
loop_
_entity.id
_entity.type
_entity.pdbx_description
1 polymer ?
#
loop_
_entity_poly.entity_id
_entity_poly.type
_entity_poly.pdbx_seq_one_letter_code
_entity_poly.pdbx_strand_id
1 'polypeptide(L)'
;MHALVADLVLPGDASMHVMSALETSRELIRHSYYRYEFATVAVTHSLIALEHVLTERLAVNRPLQELIERAADAGLIAAELAAELDRSRLLRDKLAQGAATSAALGPAKAIAMVRAVFDAVALLLLPDSPQRDTSPPRPDHQGGRQGHG
;
A
#
# COMPACT_ATOMS: atom_id res chain seq x y z
N MET A 1 -2.45 21.66 10.22
CA MET A 1 -2.80 20.57 9.29
C MET A 1 -1.97 20.55 8.02
N HIS A 2 -1.75 21.68 7.33
CA HIS A 2 -0.99 21.70 6.07
C HIS A 2 0.40 21.05 6.16
N ALA A 3 1.21 21.39 7.17
CA ALA A 3 2.52 20.77 7.39
C ALA A 3 2.45 19.24 7.64
N LEU A 4 1.36 18.74 8.25
CA LEU A 4 1.21 17.33 8.60
C LEU A 4 0.89 16.45 7.38
N VAL A 5 0.35 17.04 6.32
CA VAL A 5 0.04 16.34 5.06
C VAL A 5 1.05 16.63 3.95
N ALA A 6 2.06 17.46 4.22
CA ALA A 6 3.12 17.75 3.24
C ALA A 6 3.89 16.47 2.86
N ASP A 7 4.06 15.57 3.83
CA ASP A 7 4.76 14.29 3.65
C ASP A 7 3.89 13.22 2.97
N LEU A 8 2.59 13.49 2.74
CA LEU A 8 1.68 12.58 2.03
C LEU A 8 1.82 12.79 0.51
N VAL A 9 2.96 12.37 -0.01
CA VAL A 9 3.31 12.48 -1.43
C VAL A 9 2.64 11.36 -2.22
N LEU A 10 1.95 11.72 -3.31
CA LEU A 10 1.29 10.74 -4.17
C LEU A 10 2.34 9.97 -4.97
N PRO A 11 2.25 8.63 -5.04
CA PRO A 11 3.14 7.84 -5.88
C PRO A 11 2.77 8.00 -7.35
N GLY A 12 3.75 8.37 -8.19
CA GLY A 12 3.55 8.71 -9.60
C GLY A 12 3.21 7.54 -10.52
N ASP A 13 3.55 6.32 -10.11
CA ASP A 13 3.37 5.10 -10.92
C ASP A 13 2.08 4.33 -10.56
N ALA A 14 1.26 4.88 -9.66
CA ALA A 14 -0.01 4.28 -9.25
C ALA A 14 -1.09 4.45 -10.33
N SER A 15 -2.09 3.55 -10.35
CA SER A 15 -3.24 3.73 -11.23
C SER A 15 -4.01 5.01 -10.89
N MET A 16 -4.70 5.59 -11.88
CA MET A 16 -5.49 6.82 -11.69
C MET A 16 -6.52 6.70 -10.55
N HIS A 17 -7.06 5.49 -10.34
CA HIS A 17 -7.98 5.21 -9.25
C HIS A 17 -7.30 5.41 -7.88
N VAL A 18 -6.13 4.81 -7.71
CA VAL A 18 -5.32 4.90 -6.49
C VAL A 18 -4.89 6.33 -6.22
N MET A 19 -4.37 7.02 -7.24
CA MET A 19 -3.96 8.42 -7.12
C MET A 19 -5.11 9.32 -6.65
N SER A 20 -6.28 9.19 -7.29
CA SER A 20 -7.47 9.99 -6.94
C SER A 20 -7.97 9.72 -5.52
N ALA A 21 -7.96 8.46 -5.10
CA ALA A 21 -8.36 8.09 -3.74
C ALA A 21 -7.38 8.62 -2.68
N LEU A 22 -6.07 8.53 -2.91
CA LEU A 22 -5.04 9.07 -2.02
C LEU A 22 -5.05 10.60 -1.98
N GLU A 23 -5.28 11.26 -3.11
CA GLU A 23 -5.44 12.72 -3.17
C GLU A 23 -6.65 13.17 -2.37
N THR A 24 -7.80 12.52 -2.57
CA THR A 24 -9.02 12.78 -1.81
C THR A 24 -8.78 12.58 -0.30
N SER A 25 -8.12 11.49 0.09
CA SER A 25 -7.76 11.22 1.47
C SER A 25 -6.91 12.36 2.08
N ARG A 26 -5.88 12.82 1.36
CA ARG A 26 -5.01 13.92 1.78
C ARG A 26 -5.79 15.23 2.00
N GLU A 27 -6.68 15.57 1.08
CA GLU A 27 -7.51 16.78 1.21
C GLU A 27 -8.47 16.69 2.40
N LEU A 28 -9.12 15.53 2.60
CA LEU A 28 -10.00 15.31 3.74
C LEU A 28 -9.25 15.41 5.09
N ILE A 29 -8.00 14.93 5.16
CA ILE A 29 -7.17 15.16 6.35
C ILE A 29 -6.93 16.66 6.57
N ARG A 30 -6.67 17.47 5.54
CA ARG A 30 -6.52 18.94 5.72
C ARG A 30 -7.77 19.55 6.35
N HIS A 31 -8.95 19.11 5.92
CA HIS A 31 -10.22 19.62 6.44
C HIS A 31 -10.66 18.99 7.77
N SER A 32 -10.05 17.89 8.21
CA SER A 32 -10.43 17.18 9.44
C SER A 32 -10.30 18.00 10.73
N TYR A 33 -9.53 19.09 10.70
CA TYR A 33 -9.52 20.07 11.80
C TYR A 33 -10.90 20.71 12.05
N TYR A 34 -11.70 20.91 11.00
CA TYR A 34 -13.02 21.52 11.11
C TYR A 34 -14.09 20.51 11.53
N ARG A 35 -13.95 19.25 11.11
CA ARG A 35 -14.90 18.17 11.39
C ARG A 35 -14.20 16.81 11.41
N TYR A 36 -14.32 16.09 12.52
CA TYR A 36 -13.70 14.77 12.68
C TYR A 36 -14.25 13.74 11.70
N GLU A 37 -15.46 13.92 11.17
CA GLU A 37 -16.03 13.04 10.16
C GLU A 37 -15.16 12.97 8.89
N PHE A 38 -14.49 14.07 8.52
CA PHE A 38 -13.57 14.05 7.38
C PHE A 38 -12.36 13.15 7.63
N ALA A 39 -11.91 12.98 8.88
CA ALA A 39 -10.85 12.04 9.22
C ALA A 39 -11.30 10.59 8.91
N THR A 40 -12.54 10.24 9.24
CA THR A 40 -13.11 8.91 8.98
C THR A 40 -13.17 8.63 7.48
N VAL A 41 -13.65 9.61 6.72
CA VAL A 41 -13.74 9.49 5.25
C VAL A 41 -12.33 9.42 4.66
N ALA A 42 -11.37 10.18 5.16
CA ALA A 42 -9.99 10.14 4.70
C ALA A 42 -9.35 8.75 4.86
N VAL A 43 -9.45 8.16 6.05
CA VAL A 43 -8.94 6.80 6.32
C VAL A 43 -9.64 5.76 5.44
N THR A 44 -10.94 5.94 5.20
CA THR A 44 -11.69 5.03 4.32
C THR A 44 -11.18 5.09 2.87
N HIS A 45 -11.00 6.30 2.32
CA HIS A 45 -10.46 6.48 0.97
C HIS A 45 -9.03 5.95 0.83
N SER A 46 -8.18 6.14 1.83
CA SER A 46 -6.83 5.57 1.79
C SER A 46 -6.88 4.04 1.80
N LEU A 47 -7.72 3.42 2.64
CA LEU A 47 -7.84 1.95 2.68
C LEU A 47 -8.39 1.36 1.37
N ILE A 48 -9.29 2.07 0.68
CA ILE A 48 -9.76 1.68 -0.67
C ILE A 48 -8.59 1.72 -1.68
N ALA A 49 -7.78 2.76 -1.63
CA ALA A 49 -6.59 2.86 -2.48
C ALA A 49 -5.63 1.69 -2.23
N LEU A 50 -5.38 1.36 -0.96
CA LEU A 50 -4.56 0.22 -0.56
C LEU A 50 -5.12 -1.11 -1.08
N GLU A 51 -6.42 -1.35 -0.89
CA GLU A 51 -7.10 -2.57 -1.37
C GLU A 51 -6.93 -2.76 -2.88
N HIS A 52 -7.04 -1.66 -3.63
CA HIS A 52 -6.85 -1.67 -5.08
C HIS A 52 -5.41 -2.05 -5.46
N VAL A 53 -4.41 -1.37 -4.87
CA VAL A 53 -2.99 -1.65 -5.14
C VAL A 53 -2.63 -3.09 -4.77
N LEU A 54 -3.10 -3.58 -3.62
CA LEU A 54 -2.85 -4.96 -3.21
C LEU A 54 -3.51 -5.97 -4.17
N THR A 55 -4.73 -5.69 -4.63
CA THR A 55 -5.45 -6.53 -5.59
C THR A 55 -4.68 -6.62 -6.92
N GLU A 56 -4.20 -5.49 -7.43
CA GLU A 56 -3.37 -5.42 -8.63
C GLU A 56 -2.04 -6.16 -8.43
N ARG A 57 -1.35 -5.87 -7.32
CA ARG A 57 -0.01 -6.40 -7.04
C ARG A 57 0.02 -7.91 -6.80
N LEU A 58 -1.00 -8.43 -6.12
CA LEU A 58 -1.13 -9.85 -5.79
C LEU A 58 -1.93 -10.64 -6.84
N ALA A 59 -2.49 -9.95 -7.85
CA ALA A 59 -3.36 -10.52 -8.87
C ALA A 59 -4.51 -11.37 -8.28
N VAL A 60 -5.08 -10.94 -7.16
CA VAL A 60 -6.14 -11.67 -6.45
C VAL A 60 -7.16 -10.69 -5.87
N ASN A 61 -8.44 -11.01 -6.01
CA ASN A 61 -9.54 -10.24 -5.42
C ASN A 61 -10.01 -10.93 -4.13
N ARG A 62 -9.64 -10.39 -2.97
CA ARG A 62 -9.93 -10.92 -1.63
C ARG A 62 -10.25 -9.78 -0.66
N PRO A 63 -10.89 -10.06 0.49
CA PRO A 63 -11.06 -9.06 1.54
C PRO A 63 -9.72 -8.41 1.93
N LEU A 64 -9.74 -7.10 2.20
CA LEU A 64 -8.54 -6.32 2.57
C LEU A 64 -7.67 -6.97 3.66
N GLN A 65 -8.28 -7.63 4.65
CA GLN A 65 -7.51 -8.37 5.67
C GLN A 65 -6.61 -9.45 5.05
N GLU A 66 -7.17 -10.32 4.20
CA GLU A 66 -6.42 -11.39 3.54
C GLU A 66 -5.34 -10.82 2.60
N LEU A 67 -5.61 -9.68 1.96
CA LEU A 67 -4.63 -9.01 1.10
C LEU A 67 -3.44 -8.48 1.90
N ILE A 68 -3.68 -7.86 3.06
CA ILE A 68 -2.62 -7.37 3.96
C ILE A 68 -1.77 -8.54 4.47
N GLU A 69 -2.42 -9.62 4.93
CA GLU A 69 -1.74 -10.84 5.42
C GLU A 69 -0.82 -11.42 4.33
N ARG A 70 -1.35 -11.61 3.11
CA ARG A 70 -0.56 -12.12 1.97
C ARG A 70 0.61 -11.22 1.59
N ALA A 71 0.44 -9.91 1.62
CA ALA A 71 1.52 -8.98 1.31
C ALA A 71 2.64 -9.04 2.37
N ALA A 72 2.28 -9.22 3.64
CA ALA A 72 3.26 -9.43 4.71
C ALA A 72 3.98 -10.79 4.56
N ASP A 73 3.24 -11.87 4.30
CA ASP A 73 3.80 -13.21 4.08
C ASP A 73 4.74 -13.26 2.87
N ALA A 74 4.44 -12.49 1.82
CA ALA A 74 5.27 -12.34 0.63
C ALA A 74 6.48 -11.39 0.84
N GLY A 75 6.60 -10.74 2.00
CA GLY A 75 7.66 -9.77 2.29
C GLY A 75 7.55 -8.46 1.53
N LEU A 76 6.39 -8.16 0.92
CA LEU A 76 6.15 -6.91 0.20
C LEU A 76 5.99 -5.72 1.16
N ILE A 77 5.52 -5.98 2.38
CA ILE A 77 5.44 -5.03 3.48
C ILE A 77 5.94 -5.68 4.77
N ALA A 78 6.48 -4.87 5.69
CA ALA A 78 6.91 -5.34 7.00
C ALA A 78 5.70 -5.74 7.88
N ALA A 79 5.91 -6.69 8.79
CA ALA A 79 4.85 -7.20 9.68
C ALA A 79 4.28 -6.10 10.59
N GLU A 80 5.11 -5.15 11.03
CA GLU A 80 4.70 -4.01 11.84
C GLU A 80 3.76 -3.08 11.08
N LEU A 81 4.05 -2.86 9.78
CA LEU A 81 3.22 -2.06 8.89
C LEU A 81 1.89 -2.78 8.63
N ALA A 82 1.93 -4.07 8.34
CA ALA A 82 0.72 -4.89 8.18
C ALA A 82 -0.19 -4.82 9.41
N ALA A 83 0.37 -4.87 10.62
CA ALA A 83 -0.39 -4.73 11.86
C ALA A 83 -1.04 -3.34 12.01
N GLU A 84 -0.39 -2.26 11.56
CA GLU A 84 -1.00 -0.91 11.57
C GLU A 84 -2.12 -0.77 10.54
N LEU A 85 -1.96 -1.38 9.36
CA LEU A 85 -2.99 -1.41 8.33
C LEU A 85 -4.22 -2.19 8.81
N ASP A 86 -4.02 -3.34 9.46
CA ASP A 86 -5.14 -4.12 10.02
C ASP A 86 -5.86 -3.36 11.15
N ARG A 87 -5.12 -2.67 12.04
CA ARG A 87 -5.72 -1.77 13.04
C ARG A 87 -6.57 -0.68 12.40
N SER A 88 -6.10 -0.10 11.30
CA SER A 88 -6.82 0.93 10.54
C SER A 88 -8.12 0.37 9.94
N ARG A 89 -8.04 -0.80 9.31
CA ARG A 89 -9.20 -1.54 8.78
C ARG A 89 -10.22 -1.85 9.87
N LEU A 90 -9.80 -2.41 11.00
CA LEU A 90 -10.68 -2.74 12.13
C LEU A 90 -11.40 -1.50 12.68
N LEU A 91 -10.72 -0.35 12.73
CA LEU A 91 -11.36 0.89 13.14
C LEU A 91 -12.38 1.38 12.12
N ARG A 92 -12.07 1.32 10.82
CA ARG A 92 -13.03 1.62 9.74
C ARG A 92 -14.27 0.75 9.87
N ASP A 93 -14.11 -0.55 10.11
CA ASP A 93 -15.22 -1.49 10.24
C ASP A 93 -16.11 -1.15 11.45
N LYS A 94 -15.51 -0.83 12.61
CA LYS A 94 -16.24 -0.38 13.80
C LYS A 94 -17.03 0.91 13.55
N LEU A 95 -16.44 1.87 12.83
CA LEU A 95 -17.09 3.12 12.46
C LEU A 95 -18.28 2.88 11.52
N ALA A 96 -18.08 2.04 10.50
CA ALA A 96 -19.13 1.69 9.53
C ALA A 96 -20.31 0.95 10.18
N GLN A 97 -20.05 0.15 11.20
CA GLN A 97 -21.07 -0.58 11.96
C GLN A 97 -21.75 0.25 13.06
N GLY A 98 -21.31 1.50 13.30
CA GLY A 98 -21.79 2.31 14.41
C GLY A 98 -21.31 1.85 15.79
N ALA A 99 -20.39 0.88 15.86
CA ALA A 99 -19.76 0.40 17.10
C ALA A 99 -18.71 1.39 17.65
N ALA A 100 -18.30 2.37 16.84
CA ALA A 100 -17.50 3.52 17.23
C ALA A 100 -18.05 4.78 16.55
N THR A 101 -17.79 5.95 17.12
CA THR A 101 -18.10 7.25 16.51
C THR A 101 -16.84 7.90 15.93
N SER A 102 -17.00 8.95 15.11
CA SER A 102 -15.90 9.75 14.55
C SER A 102 -14.90 10.24 15.62
N ALA A 103 -15.35 10.40 16.86
CA ALA A 103 -14.49 10.76 18.00
C ALA A 103 -13.38 9.73 18.30
N ALA A 104 -13.54 8.46 17.90
CA ALA A 104 -12.51 7.42 18.03
C ALA A 104 -11.30 7.63 17.10
N LEU A 105 -11.43 8.56 16.15
CA LEU A 105 -10.45 8.88 15.13
C LEU A 105 -10.09 10.37 15.19
N GLY A 106 -9.36 10.74 16.26
CA GLY A 106 -8.79 12.08 16.37
C GLY A 106 -7.78 12.38 15.25
N PRO A 107 -7.51 13.66 14.93
CA PRO A 107 -6.71 14.05 13.76
C PRO A 107 -5.31 13.43 13.72
N ALA A 108 -4.61 13.37 14.86
CA ALA A 108 -3.28 12.77 14.93
C ALA A 108 -3.28 11.27 14.57
N LYS A 109 -4.28 10.53 15.07
CA LYS A 109 -4.45 9.12 14.78
C LYS A 109 -4.82 8.89 13.31
N ALA A 110 -5.72 9.72 12.77
CA ALA A 110 -6.08 9.66 11.36
C ALA A 110 -4.88 9.88 10.43
N ILE A 111 -4.04 10.88 10.75
CA ILE A 111 -2.81 11.15 10.00
C ILE A 111 -1.88 9.94 10.06
N ALA A 112 -1.67 9.33 11.23
CA ALA A 112 -0.82 8.15 11.35
C ALA A 112 -1.31 6.97 10.49
N MET A 113 -2.62 6.71 10.50
CA MET A 113 -3.23 5.65 9.70
C MET A 113 -3.12 5.93 8.19
N VAL A 114 -3.38 7.17 7.75
CA VAL A 114 -3.22 7.55 6.35
C VAL A 114 -1.76 7.47 5.92
N ARG A 115 -0.80 7.89 6.78
CA ARG A 115 0.64 7.75 6.50
C ARG A 115 1.04 6.29 6.30
N ALA A 116 0.60 5.38 7.18
CA ALA A 116 0.86 3.96 7.03
C ALA A 116 0.35 3.41 5.68
N VAL A 117 -0.79 3.90 5.20
CA VAL A 117 -1.29 3.54 3.86
C VAL A 117 -0.39 4.09 2.75
N PHE A 118 0.02 5.36 2.83
CA PHE A 118 0.91 5.96 1.84
C PHE A 118 2.25 5.20 1.76
N ASP A 119 2.84 4.86 2.92
CA ASP A 119 4.07 4.09 3.01
C ASP A 119 3.89 2.70 2.39
N ALA A 120 2.78 2.02 2.68
CA ALA A 120 2.47 0.71 2.09
C ALA A 120 2.30 0.78 0.57
N VAL A 121 1.57 1.77 0.05
CA VAL A 121 1.40 1.95 -1.39
C VAL A 121 2.73 2.23 -2.07
N ALA A 122 3.58 3.08 -1.48
CA ALA A 122 4.90 3.36 -2.02
C ALA A 122 5.76 2.09 -2.12
N LEU A 123 5.73 1.23 -1.10
CA LEU A 123 6.44 -0.06 -1.12
C LEU A 123 5.88 -1.02 -2.17
N LEU A 124 4.56 -1.12 -2.28
CA LEU A 124 3.90 -2.06 -3.20
C LEU A 124 4.11 -1.73 -4.67
N LEU A 125 4.36 -0.45 -4.98
CA LEU A 125 4.65 0.04 -6.33
C LEU A 125 6.13 -0.11 -6.72
N LEU A 126 7.02 -0.46 -5.78
CA LEU A 126 8.40 -0.78 -6.13
C LEU A 126 8.41 -2.04 -7.02
N PRO A 127 9.20 -2.03 -8.12
CA PRO A 127 9.37 -3.20 -8.94
C PRO A 127 9.93 -4.35 -8.10
N ASP A 128 9.49 -5.58 -8.38
CA ASP A 128 10.14 -6.76 -7.84
C ASP A 128 11.63 -6.67 -8.15
N SER A 129 12.46 -6.63 -7.11
CA SER A 129 13.90 -6.75 -7.32
C SER A 129 14.13 -8.02 -8.14
N PRO A 130 14.82 -7.95 -9.30
CA PRO A 130 15.06 -9.15 -10.09
C PRO A 130 15.80 -10.14 -9.18
N GLN A 131 15.15 -11.26 -8.89
CA GLN A 131 15.87 -12.42 -8.40
C GLN A 131 17.04 -12.61 -9.37
N ARG A 132 18.26 -12.57 -8.82
CA ARG A 132 19.47 -12.83 -9.61
C ARG A 132 19.22 -14.14 -10.33
N ASP A 133 18.97 -14.07 -11.63
CA ASP A 133 18.92 -15.22 -12.52
C ASP A 133 20.30 -15.88 -12.39
N THR A 134 20.40 -16.87 -11.51
CA THR A 134 21.50 -17.82 -11.51
C THR A 134 21.28 -18.77 -12.67
N SER A 135 21.28 -18.24 -13.89
CA SER A 135 21.46 -19.06 -15.08
C SER A 135 22.94 -19.45 -15.12
N PRO A 136 23.30 -20.74 -14.97
CA PRO A 136 24.67 -21.16 -15.09
C PRO A 136 25.17 -20.88 -16.52
N PRO A 137 26.45 -20.50 -16.71
CA PRO A 137 27.00 -20.26 -18.02
C PRO A 137 26.84 -21.52 -18.89
N ARG A 138 26.25 -21.36 -20.08
CA ARG A 138 26.13 -22.43 -21.08
C ARG A 138 27.54 -22.94 -21.44
N PRO A 139 27.74 -24.25 -21.55
CA PRO A 139 29.02 -24.80 -21.98
C PRO A 139 29.24 -24.49 -23.47
N ASP A 140 30.43 -23.95 -23.77
CA ASP A 140 30.89 -23.74 -25.14
C ASP A 140 30.98 -25.08 -25.87
N HIS A 141 30.08 -25.31 -26.82
CA HIS A 141 30.27 -26.32 -27.84
C HIS A 141 31.31 -25.82 -28.86
N GLN A 142 32.60 -25.96 -28.55
CA GLN A 142 33.62 -26.01 -29.59
C GLN A 142 33.71 -27.43 -30.14
N GLY A 143 32.91 -27.67 -31.18
CA GLY A 143 33.05 -28.82 -32.05
C GLY A 143 34.39 -28.78 -32.79
N GLY A 144 35.06 -29.94 -32.82
CA GLY A 144 36.30 -30.13 -33.53
C GLY A 144 36.19 -29.93 -35.04
N ARG A 145 37.32 -29.54 -35.63
CA ARG A 145 37.63 -29.81 -37.04
C ARG A 145 39.05 -30.34 -37.14
N GLN A 146 39.14 -31.61 -37.54
CA GLN A 146 40.34 -32.25 -38.06
C GLN A 146 40.76 -31.59 -39.39
N GLY A 147 42.06 -31.62 -39.71
CA GLY A 147 42.51 -31.43 -41.10
C GLY A 147 43.98 -31.08 -41.34
N HIS A 148 44.79 -32.12 -41.57
CA HIS A 148 45.94 -32.22 -42.51
C HIS A 148 47.27 -31.50 -42.21
N GLY A 149 48.33 -32.33 -42.19
CA GLY A 149 49.75 -32.00 -42.16
C GLY A 149 50.56 -33.23 -41.83
#